data_AF-A0A8T6IUY4-F1
#
_entry.id   AF-A0A8T6IUY4-F1
#
_cell.length_a   1.000
_cell.length_b   1.000
_cell.length_c   1.000
_cell.angle_alpha   90.00
_cell.angle_beta   90.00
_cell.angle_gamma   90.00
#
_symmetry.space_group_name_H-M   'P 1'
#
loop_
_entity.id
_entity.type
_entity.pdbx_description
1 polymer ?
#
loop_
_entity_poly.entity_id
_entity_poly.type
_entity_poly.pdbx_seq_one_letter_code
_entity_poly.pdbx_strand_id
1 'polypeptide(L)'
;MPNGYYHQDVDNYIVEHWHGGYILRVPPWRIGIDHPLFGTDHFESHLDRFPDGQFIGDRRAANFGVCATLRMSRPPDCEVLPWLEAIGDKSLAGHEPDGTWLYIALIWVHPNYRGHGMGSAFLRTCIALAVKLGLHGVYAVPLLVGYRHVADEMDIESYASEVVWGNQSDPFVTRFMKCGFRPSFSGDAYVSDYMDAPSAGNAGVLLRWENPYFKDH
;
A
#
# COMPACT_ATOMS: atom_id res chain seq x y z
N MET A 1 19.31 -9.12 -13.69
CA MET A 1 20.39 -8.19 -14.08
C MET A 1 20.75 -7.33 -12.88
N PRO A 2 21.98 -6.79 -12.76
CA PRO A 2 22.28 -5.83 -11.70
C PRO A 2 21.34 -4.62 -11.80
N ASN A 3 20.97 -4.03 -10.65
CA ASN A 3 20.29 -2.74 -10.62
C ASN A 3 21.12 -1.72 -11.41
N GLY A 4 20.50 -1.03 -12.37
CA GLY A 4 21.09 0.08 -13.14
C GLY A 4 21.13 -0.10 -14.67
N TYR A 5 20.75 -1.25 -15.22
CA TYR A 5 20.74 -1.47 -16.67
C TYR A 5 19.34 -1.38 -17.29
N TYR A 6 19.22 -0.61 -18.38
CA TYR A 6 17.99 -0.54 -19.16
C TYR A 6 17.70 -1.89 -19.83
N HIS A 7 16.48 -2.40 -19.66
CA HIS A 7 16.02 -3.63 -20.31
C HIS A 7 15.14 -3.25 -21.50
N GLN A 8 15.34 -3.87 -22.66
CA GLN A 8 14.61 -3.54 -23.90
C GLN A 8 13.09 -3.63 -23.75
N ASP A 9 12.61 -4.51 -22.87
CA ASP A 9 11.17 -4.72 -22.64
C ASP A 9 10.60 -3.90 -21.47
N VAL A 10 11.38 -2.98 -20.86
CA VAL A 10 10.93 -2.24 -19.67
C VAL A 10 9.64 -1.44 -19.93
N ASP A 11 9.48 -0.92 -21.13
CA ASP A 11 8.33 -0.10 -21.52
C ASP A 11 7.01 -0.90 -21.46
N ASN A 12 7.06 -2.23 -21.65
CA ASN A 12 5.90 -3.11 -21.55
C ASN A 12 5.37 -3.30 -20.12
N TYR A 13 6.18 -2.90 -19.13
CA TYR A 13 5.86 -3.05 -17.71
C TYR A 13 5.50 -1.70 -17.06
N ILE A 14 5.69 -0.57 -17.75
CA ILE A 14 5.31 0.74 -17.25
C ILE A 14 3.78 0.80 -17.12
N VAL A 15 3.31 1.02 -15.90
CA VAL A 15 1.87 1.20 -15.59
C VAL A 15 1.55 2.64 -15.22
N GLU A 16 2.54 3.42 -14.79
CA GLU A 16 2.36 4.83 -14.47
C GLU A 16 3.66 5.63 -14.60
N HIS A 17 3.54 6.88 -15.04
CA HIS A 17 4.62 7.86 -14.99
C HIS A 17 4.45 8.79 -13.78
N TRP A 18 5.57 9.15 -13.15
CA TRP A 18 5.59 10.19 -12.12
C TRP A 18 6.80 11.10 -12.35
N HIS A 19 6.84 12.26 -11.71
CA HIS A 19 7.87 13.27 -11.98
C HIS A 19 9.31 12.76 -11.84
N GLY A 20 9.55 11.76 -10.98
CA GLY A 20 10.87 11.18 -10.74
C GLY A 20 11.24 9.95 -11.59
N GLY A 21 10.33 9.39 -12.39
CA GLY A 21 10.55 8.13 -13.11
C GLY A 21 9.24 7.42 -13.49
N TYR A 22 9.19 6.11 -13.28
CA TYR A 22 8.02 5.29 -13.63
C TYR A 22 7.73 4.24 -12.56
N ILE A 23 6.46 3.81 -12.51
CA ILE A 23 6.02 2.63 -11.77
C ILE A 23 5.93 1.49 -12.78
N LEU A 24 6.58 0.37 -12.45
CA LEU A 24 6.48 -0.87 -13.22
C LEU A 24 5.57 -1.84 -12.49
N ARG A 25 4.73 -2.58 -13.23
CA ARG A 25 4.36 -3.93 -12.80
C ARG A 25 5.64 -4.74 -12.72
N VAL A 26 5.86 -5.50 -11.66
CA VAL A 26 7.17 -6.13 -11.42
C VAL A 26 7.53 -7.07 -12.59
N PRO A 27 8.66 -6.83 -13.29
CA PRO A 27 9.14 -7.74 -14.32
C PRO A 27 9.90 -8.92 -13.71
N PRO A 28 9.93 -10.09 -14.39
CA PRO A 28 10.62 -11.28 -13.87
C PRO A 28 12.14 -11.09 -13.72
N TRP A 29 12.74 -10.14 -14.46
CA TRP A 29 14.18 -9.85 -14.35
C TRP A 29 14.53 -8.84 -13.25
N ARG A 30 13.53 -8.33 -12.50
CA ARG A 30 13.71 -7.17 -11.63
C ARG A 30 12.82 -7.16 -10.39
N ILE A 31 13.12 -8.09 -9.49
CA ILE A 31 12.36 -8.36 -8.26
C ILE A 31 13.08 -7.77 -7.01
N GLY A 32 14.40 -7.56 -7.09
CA GLY A 32 15.22 -7.17 -5.95
C GLY A 32 15.04 -5.71 -5.53
N ILE A 33 14.59 -5.50 -4.29
CA ILE A 33 14.67 -4.23 -3.56
C ILE A 33 15.25 -4.52 -2.17
N ASP A 34 16.17 -3.67 -1.72
CA ASP A 34 16.68 -3.74 -0.35
C ASP A 34 15.61 -3.20 0.60
N HIS A 35 14.86 -4.10 1.23
CA HIS A 35 13.72 -3.77 2.09
C HIS A 35 13.96 -4.25 3.53
N PRO A 36 13.67 -3.43 4.55
CA PRO A 36 14.01 -3.76 5.94
C PRO A 36 13.27 -4.99 6.52
N LEU A 37 12.11 -5.35 5.96
CA LEU A 37 11.28 -6.44 6.47
C LEU A 37 11.11 -7.64 5.52
N PHE A 38 11.42 -7.47 4.23
CA PHE A 38 11.11 -8.43 3.17
C PHE A 38 12.36 -8.78 2.39
N GLY A 39 12.64 -10.07 2.21
CA GLY A 39 13.70 -10.57 1.35
C GLY A 39 13.20 -10.81 -0.08
N THR A 40 14.13 -11.17 -0.97
CA THR A 40 13.82 -11.50 -2.37
C THR A 40 12.84 -12.65 -2.49
N ASP A 41 12.98 -13.68 -1.65
CA ASP A 41 12.12 -14.85 -1.56
C ASP A 41 10.66 -14.48 -1.26
N HIS A 42 10.44 -13.50 -0.39
CA HIS A 42 9.09 -12.99 -0.15
C HIS A 42 8.52 -12.31 -1.41
N PHE A 43 9.30 -11.47 -2.09
CA PHE A 43 8.80 -10.80 -3.30
C PHE A 43 8.56 -11.78 -4.46
N GLU A 44 9.37 -12.84 -4.59
CA GLU A 44 9.10 -13.95 -5.51
C GLU A 44 7.77 -14.63 -5.19
N SER A 45 7.55 -14.93 -3.91
CA SER A 45 6.30 -15.50 -3.40
C SER A 45 5.07 -14.60 -3.67
N HIS A 46 5.24 -13.28 -3.68
CA HIS A 46 4.18 -12.32 -4.04
C HIS A 46 3.83 -12.41 -5.53
N LEU A 47 4.85 -12.56 -6.39
CA LEU A 47 4.68 -12.67 -7.84
C LEU A 47 4.05 -13.99 -8.25
N ASP A 48 4.36 -15.08 -7.55
CA ASP A 48 3.74 -16.38 -7.78
C ASP A 48 2.23 -16.37 -7.48
N ARG A 49 1.81 -15.53 -6.52
CA ARG A 49 0.41 -15.45 -6.09
C ARG A 49 -0.40 -14.41 -6.83
N PHE A 50 0.14 -13.21 -7.01
CA PHE A 50 -0.61 -12.12 -7.63
C PHE A 50 0.29 -11.18 -8.45
N PRO A 51 0.77 -11.62 -9.61
CA PRO A 51 1.75 -10.88 -10.41
C PRO A 51 1.22 -9.53 -10.90
N ASP A 52 -0.09 -9.43 -11.17
CA ASP A 52 -0.73 -8.19 -11.62
C ASP A 52 -0.82 -7.10 -10.53
N GLY A 53 -0.69 -7.49 -9.26
CA GLY A 53 -0.79 -6.61 -8.10
C GLY A 53 0.53 -6.18 -7.48
N GLN A 54 1.67 -6.56 -8.07
CA GLN A 54 2.98 -6.20 -7.53
C GLN A 54 3.64 -5.11 -8.38
N PHE A 55 4.13 -4.07 -7.72
CA PHE A 55 4.72 -2.92 -8.39
C PHE A 55 6.06 -2.50 -7.78
N ILE A 56 6.95 -1.98 -8.63
CA ILE A 56 8.19 -1.34 -8.21
C ILE A 56 8.29 0.07 -8.76
N GLY A 57 8.83 0.98 -7.96
CA GLY A 57 9.15 2.33 -8.33
C GLY A 57 10.58 2.38 -8.86
N ASP A 58 10.73 2.90 -10.08
CA ASP A 58 12.00 2.92 -10.80
C ASP A 58 12.43 4.35 -11.13
N ARG A 59 13.73 4.60 -10.98
CA ARG A 59 14.40 5.72 -11.65
C ARG A 59 15.74 5.25 -12.21
N ARG A 60 15.99 5.51 -13.49
CA ARG A 60 17.27 5.19 -14.18
C ARG A 60 17.72 3.75 -13.92
N ALA A 61 16.78 2.82 -13.98
CA ALA A 61 17.01 1.39 -13.80
C ALA A 61 17.45 0.96 -12.39
N ALA A 62 17.17 1.76 -11.35
CA ALA A 62 17.29 1.33 -9.96
C ALA A 62 15.92 1.35 -9.24
N ASN A 63 15.67 0.30 -8.46
CA ASN A 63 14.44 0.13 -7.69
C ASN A 63 14.51 0.94 -6.40
N PHE A 64 13.57 1.87 -6.21
CA PHE A 64 13.56 2.79 -5.07
C PHE A 64 12.25 2.74 -4.27
N GLY A 65 11.30 1.93 -4.70
CA GLY A 65 10.10 1.66 -3.93
C GLY A 65 9.44 0.38 -4.39
N VAL A 66 8.57 -0.14 -3.54
CA VAL A 66 7.77 -1.33 -3.79
C VAL A 66 6.35 -1.08 -3.29
N CYS A 67 5.38 -1.60 -4.03
CA CYS A 67 4.00 -1.70 -3.60
C CYS A 67 3.52 -3.13 -3.83
N ALA A 68 3.08 -3.76 -2.74
CA ALA A 68 2.50 -5.10 -2.78
C ALA A 68 1.02 -5.00 -2.45
N THR A 69 0.21 -5.69 -3.24
CA THR A 69 -1.25 -5.78 -3.05
C THR A 69 -1.70 -7.23 -3.06
N LEU A 70 -2.88 -7.48 -2.53
CA LEU A 70 -3.60 -8.75 -2.63
C LEU A 70 -5.09 -8.50 -2.83
N ARG A 71 -5.79 -9.49 -3.38
CA ARG A 71 -7.25 -9.48 -3.45
C ARG A 71 -7.79 -10.14 -2.19
N MET A 72 -8.86 -9.59 -1.64
CA MET A 72 -9.50 -10.08 -0.42
C MET A 72 -11.03 -10.07 -0.61
N SER A 73 -11.70 -11.14 -0.18
CA SER A 73 -13.17 -11.21 -0.14
C SER A 73 -13.73 -10.51 1.10
N ARG A 74 -12.93 -10.40 2.17
CA ARG A 74 -13.28 -9.62 3.37
C ARG A 74 -13.34 -8.13 3.00
N PRO A 75 -14.51 -7.48 3.07
CA PRO A 75 -14.64 -6.05 2.79
C PRO A 75 -14.11 -5.19 3.95
N PRO A 76 -13.86 -3.88 3.73
CA PRO A 76 -13.45 -2.94 4.78
C PRO A 76 -14.55 -2.63 5.83
N ASP A 77 -15.75 -3.18 5.68
CA ASP A 77 -16.82 -3.07 6.69
C ASP A 77 -16.77 -4.21 7.73
N CYS A 78 -15.90 -5.19 7.53
CA CYS A 78 -15.65 -6.26 8.51
C CYS A 78 -14.53 -5.89 9.48
N GLU A 79 -14.43 -6.65 10.57
CA GLU A 79 -13.31 -6.56 11.51
C GLU A 79 -11.96 -6.68 10.76
N VAL A 80 -11.05 -5.75 11.06
CA VAL A 80 -9.72 -5.71 10.44
C VAL A 80 -8.84 -6.77 11.10
N LEU A 81 -8.19 -7.60 10.28
CA LEU A 81 -7.22 -8.57 10.77
C LEU A 81 -5.89 -7.87 11.09
N PRO A 82 -5.12 -8.37 12.07
CA PRO A 82 -3.71 -7.99 12.23
C PRO A 82 -2.95 -8.13 10.91
N TRP A 83 -2.03 -7.21 10.62
CA TRP A 83 -1.41 -7.07 9.31
C TRP A 83 -0.77 -8.38 8.82
N LEU A 84 0.07 -9.02 9.63
CA LEU A 84 0.74 -10.27 9.26
C LEU A 84 -0.26 -11.40 8.99
N GLU A 85 -1.38 -11.45 9.70
CA GLU A 85 -2.44 -12.42 9.42
C GLU A 85 -3.11 -12.12 8.09
N ALA A 86 -3.49 -10.86 7.87
CA ALA A 86 -4.15 -10.40 6.64
C ALA A 86 -3.32 -10.70 5.38
N ILE A 87 -2.00 -10.56 5.47
CA ILE A 87 -1.10 -10.78 4.33
C ILE A 87 -0.60 -12.23 4.24
N GLY A 88 -0.97 -13.12 5.16
CA GLY A 88 -0.48 -14.51 5.18
C GLY A 88 1.02 -14.58 5.44
N ASP A 89 1.42 -13.97 6.56
CA ASP A 89 2.78 -13.61 6.90
C ASP A 89 3.43 -12.85 5.74
N LYS A 90 4.75 -12.91 5.57
CA LYS A 90 5.45 -12.19 4.50
C LYS A 90 5.26 -12.79 3.11
N SER A 91 4.52 -13.90 2.97
CA SER A 91 4.44 -14.68 1.73
C SER A 91 3.32 -14.25 0.77
N LEU A 92 2.41 -13.37 1.20
CA LEU A 92 1.16 -13.03 0.49
C LEU A 92 0.13 -14.18 0.46
N ALA A 93 0.23 -15.17 1.36
CA ALA A 93 -0.69 -16.31 1.38
C ALA A 93 -2.16 -15.94 1.71
N GLY A 94 -2.41 -14.72 2.20
CA GLY A 94 -3.76 -14.16 2.33
C GLY A 94 -4.41 -13.74 1.01
N HIS A 95 -3.70 -13.84 -0.13
CA HIS A 95 -4.26 -13.51 -1.44
C HIS A 95 -5.37 -14.48 -1.84
N GLU A 96 -6.54 -13.94 -2.15
CA GLU A 96 -7.70 -14.67 -2.65
C GLU A 96 -7.94 -14.30 -4.11
N PRO A 97 -7.68 -15.20 -5.08
CA PRO A 97 -7.80 -14.87 -6.51
C PRO A 97 -9.17 -14.38 -6.94
N ASP A 98 -10.23 -14.74 -6.23
CA ASP A 98 -11.61 -14.31 -6.49
C ASP A 98 -12.07 -13.15 -5.57
N GLY A 99 -11.18 -12.65 -4.71
CA GLY A 99 -11.46 -11.57 -3.77
C GLY A 99 -11.97 -10.31 -4.48
N THR A 100 -12.97 -9.67 -3.89
CA THR A 100 -13.75 -8.60 -4.54
C THR A 100 -13.21 -7.20 -4.24
N TRP A 101 -12.24 -7.10 -3.33
CA TRP A 101 -11.53 -5.87 -2.99
C TRP A 101 -10.03 -5.99 -3.21
N LEU A 102 -9.37 -4.87 -3.51
CA LEU A 102 -7.91 -4.78 -3.52
C LEU A 102 -7.42 -4.25 -2.17
N TYR A 103 -6.57 -5.03 -1.50
CA TYR A 103 -5.92 -4.63 -0.27
C TYR A 103 -4.47 -4.22 -0.53
N ILE A 104 -4.07 -3.03 -0.07
CA ILE A 104 -2.67 -2.58 -0.13
C ILE A 104 -1.93 -3.13 1.09
N ALA A 105 -1.15 -4.19 0.87
CA ALA A 105 -0.38 -4.86 1.91
C ALA A 105 0.87 -4.07 2.33
N LEU A 106 1.51 -3.41 1.38
CA LEU A 106 2.76 -2.67 1.60
C LEU A 106 2.90 -1.55 0.58
N ILE A 107 3.27 -0.36 1.05
CA ILE A 107 3.95 0.65 0.22
C ILE A 107 5.21 1.07 0.97
N TRP A 108 6.35 0.92 0.30
CA TRP A 108 7.61 1.39 0.84
C TRP A 108 8.40 2.17 -0.22
N VAL A 109 9.02 3.26 0.22
CA VAL A 109 9.91 4.08 -0.60
C VAL A 109 11.20 4.28 0.17
N HIS A 110 12.31 4.02 -0.49
CA HIS A 110 13.64 4.20 0.04
C HIS A 110 13.79 5.63 0.61
N PRO A 111 14.34 5.82 1.83
CA PRO A 111 14.40 7.12 2.49
C PRO A 111 14.92 8.27 1.61
N ASN A 112 16.01 8.03 0.87
CA ASN A 112 16.63 9.01 -0.03
C ASN A 112 15.78 9.40 -1.25
N TYR A 113 14.63 8.75 -1.48
CA TYR A 113 13.76 8.96 -2.64
C TYR A 113 12.32 9.35 -2.24
N ARG A 114 12.10 9.67 -0.96
CA ARG A 114 10.82 10.18 -0.46
C ARG A 114 10.60 11.63 -0.89
N GLY A 115 9.38 12.13 -0.75
CA GLY A 115 9.04 13.54 -1.04
C GLY A 115 8.87 13.88 -2.53
N HIS A 116 9.13 12.95 -3.45
CA HIS A 116 9.03 13.22 -4.89
C HIS A 116 7.68 12.82 -5.53
N GLY A 117 6.76 12.23 -4.76
CA GLY A 117 5.44 11.79 -5.24
C GLY A 117 5.25 10.29 -5.54
N MET A 118 6.26 9.43 -5.31
CA MET A 118 6.19 8.00 -5.65
C MET A 118 5.06 7.28 -4.91
N GLY A 119 4.87 7.55 -3.62
CA GLY A 119 3.76 6.97 -2.85
C GLY A 119 2.39 7.34 -3.44
N SER A 120 2.23 8.56 -3.96
CA SER A 120 0.97 8.94 -4.64
C SER A 120 0.80 8.20 -5.96
N ALA A 121 1.89 7.92 -6.67
CA ALA A 121 1.86 7.12 -7.89
C ALA A 121 1.47 5.68 -7.60
N PHE A 122 2.03 5.03 -6.57
CA PHE A 122 1.57 3.70 -6.17
C PHE A 122 0.08 3.65 -5.83
N LEU A 123 -0.44 4.64 -5.10
CA LEU A 123 -1.86 4.71 -4.78
C LEU A 123 -2.74 4.82 -6.03
N ARG A 124 -2.36 5.66 -6.99
CA ARG A 124 -3.08 5.78 -8.27
C ARG A 124 -3.00 4.51 -9.11
N THR A 125 -1.83 3.85 -9.11
CA THR A 125 -1.65 2.55 -9.76
C THR A 125 -2.57 1.48 -9.14
N CYS A 126 -2.74 1.45 -7.82
CA CYS A 126 -3.67 0.54 -7.15
C CYS A 126 -5.13 0.83 -7.53
N ILE A 127 -5.53 2.11 -7.58
CA ILE A 127 -6.86 2.53 -8.04
C ILE A 127 -7.09 2.06 -9.48
N ALA A 128 -6.14 2.30 -10.38
CA ALA A 128 -6.23 1.87 -11.78
C ALA A 128 -6.34 0.35 -11.90
N LEU A 129 -5.60 -0.41 -11.08
CA LEU A 129 -5.70 -1.86 -11.03
C LEU A 129 -7.09 -2.33 -10.57
N ALA A 130 -7.64 -1.75 -9.50
CA ALA A 130 -8.96 -2.10 -9.03
C ALA A 130 -10.05 -1.84 -10.07
N VAL A 131 -9.97 -0.73 -10.80
CA VAL A 131 -10.86 -0.44 -11.93
C VAL A 131 -10.70 -1.49 -13.04
N LYS A 132 -9.45 -1.80 -13.44
CA LYS A 132 -9.15 -2.78 -14.48
C LYS A 132 -9.69 -4.17 -14.16
N LEU A 133 -9.61 -4.58 -12.89
CA LEU A 133 -10.06 -5.88 -12.42
C LEU A 133 -11.55 -5.92 -12.06
N GLY A 134 -12.27 -4.80 -12.16
CA GLY A 134 -13.69 -4.73 -11.81
C GLY A 134 -13.96 -4.97 -10.33
N LEU A 135 -13.04 -4.56 -9.45
CA LEU A 135 -13.17 -4.73 -7.99
C LEU A 135 -14.06 -3.63 -7.39
N HIS A 136 -14.64 -3.90 -6.21
CA HIS A 136 -15.47 -2.93 -5.48
C HIS A 136 -14.68 -1.67 -5.08
N GLY A 137 -13.37 -1.80 -4.87
CA GLY A 137 -12.53 -0.70 -4.46
C GLY A 137 -11.16 -1.15 -3.97
N VAL A 138 -10.46 -0.22 -3.35
CA VAL A 138 -9.15 -0.40 -2.72
C VAL A 138 -9.25 -0.04 -1.25
N TYR A 139 -8.64 -0.79 -0.35
CA TYR A 139 -8.50 -0.38 1.05
C TYR A 139 -7.13 -0.72 1.62
N ALA A 140 -6.79 -0.03 2.70
CA ALA A 140 -5.53 -0.16 3.41
C ALA A 140 -5.69 0.32 4.85
N VAL A 141 -4.74 -0.05 5.70
CA VAL A 141 -4.65 0.46 7.07
C VAL A 141 -3.26 1.08 7.27
N PRO A 142 -3.01 2.31 6.75
CA PRO A 142 -1.76 3.01 7.03
C PRO A 142 -1.55 3.22 8.53
N LEU A 143 -0.33 2.96 8.99
CA LEU A 143 0.10 3.24 10.36
C LEU A 143 0.14 4.73 10.67
N LEU A 144 -0.12 5.08 11.93
CA LEU A 144 -0.05 6.43 12.48
C LEU A 144 1.40 6.82 12.81
N VAL A 145 2.27 6.85 11.81
CA VAL A 145 3.72 7.03 11.97
C VAL A 145 4.14 8.41 12.52
N GLY A 146 3.27 9.40 12.43
CA GLY A 146 3.48 10.72 13.02
C GLY A 146 3.28 10.74 14.55
N TYR A 147 2.61 9.73 15.12
CA TYR A 147 2.27 9.67 16.54
C TYR A 147 3.49 9.80 17.48
N ARG A 148 4.63 9.20 17.11
CA ARG A 148 5.89 9.31 17.86
C ARG A 148 6.32 10.74 18.22
N HIS A 149 5.81 11.75 17.50
CA HIS A 149 6.17 13.15 17.73
C HIS A 149 5.30 13.81 18.81
N VAL A 150 4.19 13.18 19.22
CA VAL A 150 3.19 13.72 20.16
C VAL A 150 2.77 12.71 21.23
N ALA A 151 3.43 11.55 21.29
CA ALA A 151 3.06 10.44 22.18
C ALA A 151 3.14 10.80 23.69
N ASP A 152 3.90 11.83 24.05
CA ASP A 152 3.98 12.34 25.43
C ASP A 152 2.85 13.35 25.77
N GLU A 153 2.10 13.81 24.76
CA GLU A 153 1.13 14.91 24.87
C GLU A 153 -0.32 14.45 24.64
N MET A 154 -0.53 13.39 23.86
CA MET A 154 -1.84 12.93 23.43
C MET A 154 -1.82 11.41 23.23
N ASP A 155 -2.93 10.74 23.55
CA ASP A 155 -3.09 9.31 23.29
C ASP A 155 -3.32 9.01 21.79
N ILE A 156 -3.10 7.76 21.38
CA ILE A 156 -3.13 7.35 19.97
C ILE A 156 -4.53 7.47 19.33
N GLU A 157 -5.60 7.27 20.10
CA GLU A 157 -6.99 7.34 19.59
C GLU A 157 -7.37 8.79 19.30
N SER A 158 -7.02 9.69 20.21
CA SER A 158 -7.14 11.14 20.02
C SER A 158 -6.31 11.61 18.82
N TYR A 159 -5.05 11.14 18.68
CA TYR A 159 -4.21 11.43 17.50
C TYR A 159 -4.88 10.98 16.20
N ALA A 160 -5.39 9.75 16.15
CA ALA A 160 -6.06 9.21 14.98
C ALA A 160 -7.28 10.07 14.59
N SER A 161 -8.07 10.49 15.58
CA SER A 161 -9.25 11.32 15.39
C SER A 161 -8.90 12.70 14.83
N GLU A 162 -7.90 13.38 15.40
CA GLU A 162 -7.42 14.68 14.91
C GLU A 162 -6.87 14.61 13.48
N VAL A 163 -6.22 13.49 13.12
CA VAL A 163 -5.76 13.24 11.75
C VAL A 163 -6.94 13.02 10.80
N VAL A 164 -7.91 12.19 11.17
CA VAL A 164 -9.11 11.90 10.38
C VAL A 164 -9.97 13.15 10.16
N TRP A 165 -10.10 14.01 11.18
CA TRP A 165 -10.81 15.29 11.06
C TRP A 165 -10.01 16.36 10.31
N GLY A 166 -8.73 16.13 10.04
CA GLY A 166 -7.86 17.03 9.29
C GLY A 166 -7.29 18.18 10.10
N ASN A 167 -7.41 18.13 11.43
CA ASN A 167 -6.78 19.08 12.35
C ASN A 167 -5.28 18.84 12.47
N GLN A 168 -4.84 17.60 12.27
CA GLN A 168 -3.43 17.20 12.26
C GLN A 168 -3.07 16.41 11.00
N SER A 169 -1.79 16.42 10.64
CA SER A 169 -1.28 15.70 9.48
C SER A 169 -0.42 14.52 9.91
N ASP A 170 -0.88 13.30 9.66
CA ASP A 170 -0.04 12.11 9.65
C ASP A 170 0.58 11.89 8.25
N PRO A 171 1.90 11.59 8.12
CA PRO A 171 2.56 11.42 6.83
C PRO A 171 1.95 10.34 5.91
N PHE A 172 1.39 9.28 6.48
CA PHE A 172 0.82 8.15 5.74
C PHE A 172 -0.68 8.34 5.55
N VAL A 173 -1.46 8.48 6.62
CA VAL A 173 -2.93 8.61 6.55
C VAL A 173 -3.34 9.81 5.68
N THR A 174 -2.71 10.97 5.90
CA THR A 174 -3.02 12.19 5.13
C THR A 174 -2.70 12.02 3.65
N ARG A 175 -1.68 11.22 3.30
CA ARG A 175 -1.33 10.96 1.90
C ARG A 175 -2.42 10.16 1.19
N PHE A 176 -2.93 9.11 1.83
CA PHE A 176 -4.05 8.33 1.30
C PHE A 176 -5.29 9.21 1.10
N MET A 177 -5.64 10.04 2.09
CA MET A 177 -6.79 10.94 2.00
C MET A 177 -6.65 11.95 0.85
N LYS A 178 -5.46 12.51 0.65
CA LYS A 178 -5.15 13.38 -0.50
C LYS A 178 -5.23 12.67 -1.86
N CYS A 179 -5.14 11.34 -1.87
CA CYS A 179 -5.33 10.52 -3.08
C CYS A 179 -6.77 10.01 -3.25
N GLY A 180 -7.73 10.54 -2.46
CA GLY A 180 -9.15 10.25 -2.61
C GLY A 180 -9.66 9.07 -1.77
N PHE A 181 -8.81 8.45 -0.95
CA PHE A 181 -9.26 7.50 0.05
C PHE A 181 -10.01 8.21 1.17
N ARG A 182 -10.96 7.52 1.79
CA ARG A 182 -11.78 8.04 2.88
C ARG A 182 -11.71 7.08 4.08
N PRO A 183 -11.74 7.59 5.31
CA PRO A 183 -11.95 6.77 6.50
C PRO A 183 -13.22 5.93 6.36
N SER A 184 -13.20 4.71 6.88
CA SER A 184 -14.43 3.90 6.95
C SER A 184 -15.45 4.57 7.88
N PHE A 185 -16.70 4.69 7.44
CA PHE A 185 -17.77 5.36 8.19
C PHE A 185 -18.74 4.39 8.88
N SER A 186 -18.61 3.09 8.61
CA SER A 186 -19.41 2.00 9.16
C SER A 186 -18.97 1.59 10.58
N GLY A 187 -17.91 2.20 11.11
CA GLY A 187 -17.37 2.01 12.47
C GLY A 187 -16.25 3.03 12.77
N ASP A 188 -15.48 2.81 13.84
CA ASP A 188 -14.25 3.57 14.08
C ASP A 188 -13.22 3.20 13.02
N ALA A 189 -12.78 4.18 12.23
CA ALA A 189 -11.69 3.99 11.26
C ALA A 189 -10.36 3.70 11.97
N TYR A 190 -10.25 3.96 13.27
CA TYR A 190 -9.11 3.59 14.10
C TYR A 190 -9.01 2.07 14.25
N VAL A 191 -7.80 1.52 14.09
CA VAL A 191 -7.51 0.09 14.27
C VAL A 191 -6.35 -0.06 15.24
N SER A 192 -6.62 -0.58 16.43
CA SER A 192 -5.61 -0.95 17.44
C SER A 192 -4.97 -2.30 17.10
N ASP A 193 -3.78 -2.55 17.66
CA ASP A 193 -3.05 -3.83 17.56
C ASP A 193 -2.89 -4.38 16.13
N TYR A 194 -2.86 -3.48 15.16
CA TYR A 194 -2.83 -3.81 13.74
C TYR A 194 -1.44 -4.32 13.29
N MET A 195 -0.36 -3.73 13.82
CA MET A 195 1.01 -4.15 13.56
C MET A 195 1.88 -3.85 14.77
N ASP A 196 2.86 -4.72 15.06
CA ASP A 196 3.92 -4.42 16.03
C ASP A 196 4.81 -3.27 15.50
N ALA A 197 4.43 -2.06 15.89
CA ALA A 197 5.08 -0.82 15.51
C ALA A 197 4.91 0.19 16.66
N PRO A 198 5.66 0.05 17.77
CA PRO A 198 5.41 0.84 18.98
C PRO A 198 5.49 2.36 18.77
N SER A 199 6.35 2.80 17.85
CA SER A 199 6.44 4.23 17.47
C SER A 199 5.19 4.80 16.78
N ALA A 200 4.31 3.93 16.29
CA ALA A 200 3.02 4.28 15.71
C ALA A 200 1.84 3.86 16.62
N GLY A 201 2.11 3.55 17.90
CA GLY A 201 1.10 3.10 18.85
C GLY A 201 0.49 1.74 18.50
N ASN A 202 1.19 0.92 17.70
CA ASN A 202 0.69 -0.35 17.14
C ASN A 202 -0.61 -0.22 16.33
N ALA A 203 -0.95 0.99 15.90
CA ALA A 203 -2.25 1.32 15.35
C ALA A 203 -2.17 1.94 13.96
N GLY A 204 -3.30 1.88 13.26
CA GLY A 204 -3.49 2.51 11.96
C GLY A 204 -4.90 3.03 11.78
N VAL A 205 -5.16 3.56 10.58
CA VAL A 205 -6.48 4.05 10.19
C VAL A 205 -6.94 3.29 8.95
N LEU A 206 -8.07 2.61 9.03
CA LEU A 206 -8.72 1.96 7.90
C LEU A 206 -9.25 3.02 6.92
N LEU A 207 -8.66 3.03 5.74
CA LEU A 207 -9.02 3.91 4.64
C LEU A 207 -9.43 3.10 3.42
N ARG A 208 -10.47 3.55 2.73
CA ARG A 208 -10.96 2.92 1.49
C ARG A 208 -11.18 3.93 0.38
N TRP A 209 -11.01 3.47 -0.85
CA TRP A 209 -11.45 4.12 -2.07
C TRP A 209 -12.47 3.20 -2.73
N GLU A 210 -13.69 3.70 -2.92
CA GLU A 210 -14.76 2.95 -3.59
C GLU A 210 -14.67 3.17 -5.10
N ASN A 211 -14.82 2.10 -5.86
CA ASN A 211 -14.74 2.16 -7.31
C ASN A 211 -16.06 2.66 -7.91
N PRO A 212 -16.12 3.90 -8.45
CA PRO A 212 -17.35 4.45 -9.02
C PRO A 212 -17.73 3.79 -10.35
N TYR A 213 -16.85 2.98 -10.92
CA TYR A 213 -17.09 2.23 -12.17
C TYR A 213 -17.47 0.78 -11.91
N PHE A 214 -17.56 0.35 -10.65
CA PHE A 214 -18.01 -0.99 -10.31
C PHE A 214 -19.47 -1.18 -10.75
N LYS A 215 -19.76 -2.34 -11.33
CA LYS A 215 -21.11 -2.74 -11.75
C LYS A 215 -21.34 -4.14 -11.22
N ASP A 216 -22.40 -4.33 -10.45
CA ASP A 216 -22.89 -5.66 -10.12
C ASP A 216 -23.21 -6.37 -11.45
N HIS A 217 -22.58 -7.53 -11.68
CA HIS A 217 -22.85 -8.38 -12.84
C HIS A 217 -23.91 -9.42 -12.48
#